data_AF-A0AAP9ETC9-F1
#
_entry.id   AF-A0AAP9ETC9-F1
#
_cell.length_a   1.000
_cell.length_b   1.000
_cell.length_c   1.000
_cell.angle_alpha   90.00
_cell.angle_beta   90.00
_cell.angle_gamma   90.00
#
_symmetry.space_group_name_H-M   'P 1'
#
loop_
_entity.id
_entity.type
_entity.pdbx_description
1 polymer ?
#
loop_
_entity_poly.entity_id
_entity_poly.type
_entity_poly.pdbx_seq_one_letter_code
_entity_poly.pdbx_strand_id
1 'polypeptide(L)'
;MFGAIMMMTFLAMLIGVTGAVFLYLAAPAQHLLKCRLSNRNCALSGTGLLCLSLLFHLMIYGSGTAVFALLTLLMIVWSLLPIGLALLKQGHKAP
;
A
#
# COMPACT_ATOMS: atom_id res chain seq x y z
N MET A 1 0.40 -12.69 -24.90
CA MET A 1 1.37 -12.48 -23.80
C MET A 1 1.25 -11.10 -23.17
N PHE A 2 1.20 -10.00 -23.95
CA PHE A 2 1.07 -8.63 -23.43
C PHE A 2 -0.12 -8.42 -22.47
N GLY A 3 -1.31 -8.92 -22.81
CA GLY A 3 -2.51 -8.74 -21.97
C GLY A 3 -2.44 -9.42 -20.60
N ALA A 4 -1.85 -10.61 -20.52
CA ALA A 4 -1.70 -11.35 -19.26
C ALA A 4 -0.72 -10.64 -18.31
N ILE A 5 0.39 -10.14 -18.85
CA ILE A 5 1.38 -9.36 -18.08
C ILE A 5 0.74 -8.07 -17.55
N MET A 6 0.01 -7.33 -18.40
CA MET A 6 -0.69 -6.12 -17.99
C MET A 6 -1.70 -6.37 -16.87
N MET A 7 -2.49 -7.45 -16.97
CA MET A 7 -3.45 -7.84 -15.95
C MET A 7 -2.76 -8.22 -14.63
N MET A 8 -1.66 -8.98 -14.68
CA MET A 8 -0.89 -9.35 -13.50
C MET A 8 -0.24 -8.16 -12.81
N THR A 9 0.33 -7.21 -13.57
CA THR A 9 0.91 -5.98 -13.00
C THR A 9 -0.15 -5.13 -12.32
N PHE A 10 -1.33 -5.01 -12.93
CA PHE A 10 -2.45 -4.26 -12.35
C PHE A 10 -2.93 -4.90 -11.03
N LEU A 11 -3.06 -6.23 -11.02
CA LEU A 11 -3.43 -6.97 -9.82
C LEU A 11 -2.36 -6.83 -8.73
N ALA A 12 -1.07 -6.91 -9.09
CA ALA A 12 0.04 -6.75 -8.18
C ALA A 12 0.06 -5.34 -7.56
N MET A 13 -0.22 -4.29 -8.35
CA MET A 13 -0.39 -2.93 -7.83
C MET A 13 -1.55 -2.83 -6.85
N LEU A 14 -2.73 -3.34 -7.20
CA LEU A 14 -3.91 -3.28 -6.32
C LEU A 14 -3.64 -3.96 -4.99
N ILE A 15 -3.11 -5.19 -5.03
CA ILE A 15 -2.73 -5.96 -3.83
C ILE A 15 -1.66 -5.22 -3.02
N GLY A 16 -0.66 -4.63 -3.69
CA GLY A 16 0.41 -3.87 -3.07
C GLY A 16 -0.11 -2.62 -2.35
N VAL A 17 -1.00 -1.85 -2.99
CA VAL A 17 -1.63 -0.66 -2.42
C VAL A 17 -2.47 -1.05 -1.21
N THR A 18 -3.32 -2.07 -1.34
CA THR A 18 -4.13 -2.56 -0.22
C THR A 18 -3.24 -3.01 0.93
N GLY A 19 -2.18 -3.79 0.67
CA GLY A 19 -1.21 -4.22 1.67
C GLY A 19 -0.50 -3.06 2.37
N ALA A 20 -0.04 -2.07 1.61
CA ALA A 20 0.61 -0.86 2.15
C ALA A 20 -0.33 -0.03 3.02
N VAL A 21 -1.62 0.08 2.64
CA VAL A 21 -2.65 0.73 3.46
C VAL A 21 -2.88 -0.05 4.75
N PHE A 22 -3.02 -1.38 4.70
CA PHE A 22 -3.14 -2.22 5.91
C PHE A 22 -1.93 -2.09 6.84
N LEU A 23 -0.73 -1.98 6.27
CA LEU A 23 0.50 -1.79 7.04
C LEU A 23 0.56 -0.39 7.67
N TYR A 24 0.11 0.64 6.95
CA TYR A 24 -0.05 1.99 7.49
C TYR A 24 -1.11 2.03 8.60
N LEU A 25 -2.19 1.23 8.47
CA LEU A 25 -3.22 1.04 9.50
C LEU A 25 -2.73 0.26 10.74
N ALA A 26 -1.54 -0.32 10.69
CA ALA A 26 -0.89 -0.95 11.84
C ALA A 26 0.21 -0.07 12.45
N ALA A 27 0.56 1.04 11.79
CA ALA A 27 1.66 1.90 12.22
C ALA A 27 1.27 2.70 13.48
N PRO A 28 2.15 2.83 14.48
CA PRO A 28 1.84 3.54 15.72
C PRO A 28 1.58 5.03 15.53
N ALA A 29 2.05 5.62 14.42
CA ALA A 29 1.88 7.03 14.05
C ALA A 29 0.69 7.28 13.11
N GLN A 30 -0.26 6.34 13.02
CA GLN A 30 -1.38 6.44 12.11
C GLN A 30 -2.32 7.61 12.44
N HIS A 31 -2.51 8.52 11.48
CA HIS A 31 -3.38 9.71 11.61
C HIS A 31 -4.81 9.48 11.08
N LEU A 32 -5.10 8.26 10.58
CA LEU A 32 -6.35 7.86 9.89
C LEU A 32 -7.53 7.59 10.80
N LEU A 33 -7.34 6.83 11.89
CA LEU A 33 -8.42 6.33 12.73
C LEU A 33 -8.17 6.74 14.18
N LYS A 34 -9.21 7.26 14.82
CA LYS A 34 -9.22 7.62 16.25
C LYS A 34 -9.11 6.38 17.15
N CYS A 35 -9.53 5.21 16.65
CA CYS A 35 -9.43 3.93 17.35
C CYS A 35 -8.23 3.13 16.83
N ARG A 36 -7.36 2.68 17.76
CA ARG A 36 -6.30 1.71 17.44
C ARG A 36 -6.94 0.39 17.04
N LEU A 37 -6.92 0.06 15.75
CA LEU A 37 -7.19 -1.29 15.28
C LEU A 37 -6.10 -2.24 15.79
N SER A 38 -6.40 -3.54 15.88
CA SER A 38 -5.45 -4.55 16.37
C SER A 38 -4.21 -4.59 15.47
N ASN A 39 -3.14 -3.91 15.92
CA ASN A 39 -1.90 -3.72 15.17
C ASN A 39 -1.34 -5.03 14.61
N ARG A 40 -1.50 -6.15 15.33
CA ARG A 40 -0.90 -7.43 14.98
C ARG A 40 -1.57 -8.06 13.76
N ASN A 41 -2.90 -8.04 13.69
CA ASN A 41 -3.64 -8.64 12.57
C ASN A 41 -3.53 -7.77 11.31
N CYS A 42 -3.56 -6.44 11.45
CA CYS A 42 -3.34 -5.52 10.34
C CYS A 42 -1.91 -5.60 9.80
N ALA A 43 -0.90 -5.71 10.67
CA ALA A 43 0.49 -5.87 10.25
C ALA A 43 0.72 -7.21 9.53
N LEU A 44 0.21 -8.32 10.06
CA LEU A 44 0.31 -9.64 9.42
C LEU A 44 -0.37 -9.65 8.06
N SER A 45 -1.60 -9.14 7.98
CA SER A 45 -2.34 -9.04 6.72
C SER A 45 -1.59 -8.17 5.70
N GLY A 46 -1.19 -6.96 6.09
CA GLY A 46 -0.46 -6.04 5.22
C GLY A 46 0.87 -6.60 4.72
N THR A 47 1.62 -7.27 5.59
CA THR A 47 2.90 -7.92 5.23
C THR A 47 2.66 -9.08 4.27
N GLY A 48 1.64 -9.91 4.51
CA GLY A 48 1.25 -10.99 3.61
C GLY A 48 0.87 -10.49 2.22
N LEU A 49 0.07 -9.43 2.13
CA LEU A 49 -0.29 -8.79 0.86
C LEU A 49 0.92 -8.19 0.15
N LEU A 50 1.85 -7.53 0.86
CA LEU A 50 3.08 -7.01 0.25
C LEU A 50 4.00 -8.12 -0.26
N CYS A 51 4.17 -9.21 0.50
CA CYS A 51 4.90 -10.38 0.02
C CYS A 51 4.25 -10.96 -1.25
N LEU A 52 2.93 -11.06 -1.29
CA LEU A 52 2.22 -11.54 -2.47
C LEU A 52 2.43 -10.60 -3.68
N SER A 53 2.31 -9.29 -3.48
CA SER A 53 2.58 -8.29 -4.52
C SER A 53 4.03 -8.34 -5.03
N LEU A 54 4.99 -8.58 -4.13
CA LEU A 54 6.40 -8.76 -4.48
C LEU A 54 6.63 -10.01 -5.33
N LEU A 55 5.97 -11.13 -5.00
CA LEU A 55 6.05 -12.37 -5.78
C LEU A 55 5.53 -12.16 -7.21
N PHE A 56 4.43 -11.44 -7.38
CA PHE A 56 3.93 -11.08 -8.71
C PHE A 56 4.92 -10.18 -9.46
N HIS A 57 5.54 -9.20 -8.79
CA HIS A 57 6.56 -8.37 -9.43
C HIS A 57 7.81 -9.16 -9.80
N LEU A 58 8.25 -10.13 -8.99
CA LEU A 58 9.39 -11.00 -9.29
C LEU A 58 9.12 -11.93 -10.49
N MET A 59 7.86 -12.33 -10.71
CA MET A 59 7.52 -13.15 -11.88
C MET A 59 7.59 -12.37 -13.21
N ILE A 60 7.45 -11.03 -13.15
CA ILE A 60 7.38 -10.17 -14.33
C ILE A 60 8.70 -9.43 -14.56
N TYR A 61 9.36 -9.02 -13.48
CA TYR A 61 10.54 -8.17 -13.47
C TYR A 61 11.71 -8.84 -12.74
N GLY A 62 12.93 -8.36 -12.99
CA GLY A 62 14.11 -8.76 -12.22
C GLY A 62 14.00 -8.36 -10.75
N SER A 63 14.76 -9.04 -9.88
CA SER A 63 14.70 -8.85 -8.42
C SER A 63 14.88 -7.39 -7.99
N GLY A 64 15.81 -6.66 -8.60
CA GLY A 64 16.06 -5.25 -8.29
C GLY A 64 14.87 -4.34 -8.62
N THR A 65 14.29 -4.49 -9.82
CA THR A 65 13.13 -3.70 -10.26
C THR A 65 11.88 -4.03 -9.45
N ALA A 66 11.68 -5.29 -9.07
CA ALA A 66 10.56 -5.70 -8.25
C ALA A 66 10.59 -5.04 -6.85
N VAL A 67 11.73 -5.08 -6.17
CA VAL A 67 11.89 -4.44 -4.84
C VAL A 67 11.76 -2.93 -4.95
N PHE A 68 12.36 -2.31 -5.97
CA PHE A 68 12.24 -0.87 -6.20
C PHE A 68 10.78 -0.45 -6.44
N ALA A 69 10.04 -1.19 -7.26
CA ALA A 69 8.62 -0.93 -7.52
C ALA A 69 7.79 -1.04 -6.24
N LEU A 70 8.01 -2.08 -5.43
CA LEU A 70 7.33 -2.28 -4.16
C LEU A 70 7.61 -1.12 -3.18
N LEU A 71 8.87 -0.74 -3.00
CA LEU A 71 9.27 0.35 -2.11
C LEU A 71 8.71 1.69 -2.58
N THR A 72 8.76 1.96 -3.89
CA THR A 72 8.19 3.17 -4.48
C THR A 72 6.69 3.26 -4.20
N LEU A 73 5.97 2.16 -4.40
CA LEU A 73 4.54 2.08 -4.13
C LEU A 73 4.24 2.30 -2.63
N LEU A 74 5.06 1.73 -1.75
CA LEU A 74 4.95 1.92 -0.31
C LEU A 74 5.18 3.39 0.08
N MET A 75 6.21 4.05 -0.45
CA MET A 75 6.47 5.46 -0.21
C MET A 75 5.35 6.36 -0.73
N ILE A 76 4.83 6.07 -1.93
CA ILE A 76 3.68 6.78 -2.52
C ILE A 76 2.48 6.69 -1.58
N VAL A 77 2.08 5.48 -1.18
CA VAL A 77 0.94 5.27 -0.27
C VAL A 77 1.18 5.99 1.05
N TRP A 78 2.35 5.84 1.66
CA TRP A 78 2.66 6.47 2.94
C TRP A 78 2.76 8.00 2.88
N SER A 79 3.02 8.59 1.72
CA SER A 79 3.10 10.04 1.53
C SER A 79 1.74 10.64 1.16
N LEU A 80 1.04 10.03 0.20
CA LEU A 80 -0.27 10.51 -0.28
C LEU A 80 -1.38 10.30 0.75
N LEU A 81 -1.32 9.23 1.54
CA LEU A 81 -2.37 8.93 2.52
C LEU A 81 -2.50 10.02 3.61
N PRO A 82 -1.42 10.48 4.30
CA PRO A 82 -1.53 11.57 5.27
C PRO A 82 -1.88 12.91 4.61
N ILE A 83 -1.38 13.20 3.41
CA ILE A 83 -1.69 14.44 2.68
C ILE A 83 -3.17 14.46 2.28
N GLY A 84 -3.67 13.37 1.70
CA GLY A 84 -5.07 13.23 1.30
C GLY A 84 -6.02 13.41 2.49
N LEU A 85 -5.65 12.89 3.66
CA LEU A 85 -6.43 13.09 4.89
C LEU A 85 -6.34 14.51 5.43
N ALA A 86 -5.17 15.15 5.35
CA ALA A 86 -5.01 16.54 5.74
C ALA A 86 -5.91 17.43 4.87
N LEU A 87 -5.94 17.20 3.56
CA LEU A 87 -6.83 17.91 2.62
C LEU A 87 -8.31 17.62 2.91
N LEU A 88 -8.68 16.37 3.17
CA LEU A 88 -10.07 16.01 3.51
C LEU A 88 -10.53 16.69 4.82
N LYS A 89 -9.66 16.74 5.84
CA LYS A 89 -9.93 17.45 7.11
C LYS A 89 -10.02 18.95 6.93
N GLN A 90 -9.24 19.55 6.03
CA GLN A 90 -9.33 20.97 5.71
C GLN A 90 -10.63 21.30 4.97
N GLY A 91 -11.05 20.45 4.01
CA GLY A 91 -12.31 20.61 3.30
C GLY A 91 -13.54 20.52 4.20
N HIS A 92 -13.52 19.67 5.23
CA HIS A 92 -14.58 19.59 6.24
C HIS A 92 -14.61 20.78 7.21
N LYS A 93 -13.55 21.60 7.23
CA LYS A 93 -13.42 22.80 8.07
C LYS A 93 -13.66 24.10 7.29
N ALA A 94 -13.96 24.03 5.99
CA ALA A 94 -14.38 25.19 5.22
C ALA A 94 -15.81 25.59 5.65
N PRO A 95 -16.05 26.88 5.98
CA PRO A 95 -17.34 27.39 6.47
C PRO A 95 -18.45 27.37 5.41
#